data_AF-A0A3A5HEQ1-F1
#
_entry.id   AF-A0A3A5HEQ1-F1
#
_cell.length_a   1.000
_cell.length_b   1.000
_cell.length_c   1.000
_cell.angle_alpha   90.00
_cell.angle_beta   90.00
_cell.angle_gamma   90.00
#
_symmetry.space_group_name_H-M   'P 1'
#
loop_
_entity.id
_entity.type
_entity.pdbx_description
1 polymer ?
#
loop_
_entity_poly.entity_id
_entity_poly.type
_entity_poly.pdbx_seq_one_letter_code
_entity_poly.pdbx_strand_id
1 'polypeptide(L)'
;MNVVWRILGFQLLAQVGARLPARYARLVTVALLVVSNLVPLVGAAMGWMSLGDVFAVYWLENVIVWIFSTIRIATAKGPTSPLASAAFFCFHYGIFTVVHGVFTIVMIAMTGSGFVHYRSWLIAGAALFVSHLLSLVIHWFGRGERLVTTPRQAMFWPYPRMLVLHVAIIGSFFLLLRGLAEDGTADEVLPVFLLVGLKLTIDIVLHVRERVRAAGGTV
;
A
#
# COMPACT_ATOMS: atom_id res chain seq x y z
N MET A 1 -24.86 7.42 9.27
CA MET A 1 -23.90 7.36 8.14
C MET A 1 -24.24 8.53 7.23
N ASN A 2 -23.29 9.45 6.99
CA ASN A 2 -23.59 10.83 6.55
C ASN A 2 -23.96 10.94 5.06
N VAL A 3 -24.75 11.95 4.70
CA VAL A 3 -25.31 12.24 3.36
C VAL A 3 -24.25 12.27 2.24
N VAL A 4 -23.04 12.72 2.55
CA VAL A 4 -21.88 12.76 1.63
C VAL A 4 -21.57 11.38 1.02
N TRP A 5 -21.70 10.30 1.81
CA TRP A 5 -21.45 8.94 1.34
C TRP A 5 -22.56 8.40 0.43
N ARG A 6 -23.78 8.97 0.50
CA ARG A 6 -24.87 8.64 -0.43
C ARG A 6 -24.60 9.24 -1.82
N ILE A 7 -24.15 10.49 -1.84
CA ILE A 7 -23.93 11.27 -3.07
C ILE A 7 -22.77 10.70 -3.90
N LEU A 8 -21.70 10.21 -3.24
CA LEU A 8 -20.52 9.66 -3.92
C LEU A 8 -20.71 8.21 -4.45
N GLY A 9 -21.92 7.62 -4.37
CA GLY A 9 -22.19 6.27 -4.88
C GLY A 9 -21.54 5.12 -4.08
N PHE A 10 -20.70 5.43 -3.08
CA PHE A 10 -20.05 4.45 -2.21
C PHE A 10 -21.04 3.60 -1.39
N GLN A 11 -22.27 4.07 -1.20
CA GLN A 11 -23.33 3.25 -0.62
C GLN A 11 -23.65 2.02 -1.46
N LEU A 12 -23.72 2.15 -2.78
CA LEU A 12 -24.05 1.02 -3.65
C LEU A 12 -22.94 -0.03 -3.60
N LEU A 13 -21.67 0.41 -3.68
CA LEU A 13 -20.50 -0.46 -3.58
C LEU A 13 -20.40 -1.14 -2.20
N ALA A 14 -20.68 -0.41 -1.11
CA ALA A 14 -20.70 -0.98 0.23
C ALA A 14 -21.83 -2.01 0.39
N GLN A 15 -23.02 -1.74 -0.17
CA GLN A 15 -24.16 -2.66 -0.14
C GLN A 15 -23.91 -3.91 -0.98
N VAL A 16 -23.34 -3.75 -2.18
CA VAL A 16 -22.93 -4.88 -3.03
C VAL A 16 -21.87 -5.71 -2.31
N GLY A 17 -20.86 -5.06 -1.72
CA GLY A 17 -19.84 -5.72 -0.92
C GLY A 17 -20.38 -6.47 0.31
N ALA A 18 -21.41 -5.94 0.95
CA ALA A 18 -22.11 -6.59 2.06
C ALA A 18 -22.91 -7.83 1.60
N ARG A 19 -23.46 -7.79 0.38
CA ARG A 19 -24.26 -8.89 -0.20
C ARG A 19 -23.43 -9.99 -0.85
N LEU A 20 -22.20 -9.69 -1.28
CA LEU A 20 -21.31 -10.69 -1.86
C LEU A 20 -20.87 -11.72 -0.79
N PRO A 21 -20.84 -13.03 -1.13
CA PRO A 21 -20.26 -14.03 -0.24
C PRO A 21 -18.82 -13.67 0.13
N ALA A 22 -18.45 -13.86 1.39
CA ALA A 22 -17.16 -13.42 1.95
C ALA A 22 -15.95 -13.90 1.13
N ARG A 23 -16.04 -15.11 0.56
CA ARG A 23 -15.02 -15.69 -0.32
C ARG A 23 -14.78 -14.85 -1.58
N TYR A 24 -15.84 -14.39 -2.26
CA TYR A 24 -15.71 -13.64 -3.50
C TYR A 24 -15.24 -12.21 -3.25
N ALA A 25 -15.77 -11.54 -2.21
CA ALA A 25 -15.28 -10.22 -1.82
C ALA A 25 -13.78 -10.25 -1.49
N ARG A 26 -13.32 -11.31 -0.81
CA ARG A 26 -11.90 -11.53 -0.52
C ARG A 26 -11.09 -11.75 -1.81
N LEU A 27 -11.54 -12.66 -2.68
CA LEU A 27 -10.87 -12.96 -3.95
C LEU A 27 -10.73 -11.72 -4.84
N VAL A 28 -11.79 -10.91 -4.96
CA VAL A 28 -11.75 -9.66 -5.74
C VAL A 28 -10.71 -8.70 -5.18
N THR A 29 -10.68 -8.47 -3.86
CA THR A 29 -9.69 -7.55 -3.29
C THR A 29 -8.27 -8.07 -3.31
N VAL A 30 -8.07 -9.39 -3.20
CA VAL A 30 -6.75 -10.02 -3.38
C VAL A 30 -6.29 -9.86 -4.83
N ALA A 31 -7.17 -10.17 -5.78
CA ALA A 31 -6.86 -10.03 -7.20
C ALA A 31 -6.50 -8.58 -7.55
N LEU A 32 -7.27 -7.61 -7.07
CA LEU A 32 -6.98 -6.19 -7.26
C LEU A 32 -5.63 -5.79 -6.64
N LEU A 33 -5.33 -6.26 -5.43
CA LEU A 33 -4.06 -6.00 -4.76
C LEU A 33 -2.88 -6.58 -5.55
N VAL A 34 -3.01 -7.84 -6.00
CA VAL A 34 -1.97 -8.52 -6.78
C VAL A 34 -1.78 -7.79 -8.12
N VAL A 35 -2.87 -7.54 -8.86
CA VAL A 35 -2.81 -6.82 -10.13
C VAL A 35 -2.19 -5.44 -9.96
N SER A 36 -2.60 -4.67 -8.94
CA SER A 36 -2.03 -3.33 -8.71
C SER A 36 -0.54 -3.37 -8.35
N ASN A 37 -0.08 -4.42 -7.66
CA ASN A 37 1.34 -4.58 -7.32
C ASN A 37 2.18 -5.19 -8.44
N LEU A 38 1.56 -5.80 -9.45
CA LEU A 38 2.25 -6.27 -10.66
C LEU A 38 2.47 -5.15 -11.68
N VAL A 39 1.71 -4.05 -11.62
CA VAL A 39 1.88 -2.91 -12.54
C VAL A 39 3.32 -2.38 -12.57
N PRO A 40 3.99 -2.12 -11.42
CA PRO A 40 5.39 -1.66 -11.42
C PRO A 40 6.36 -2.71 -11.95
N LEU A 41 6.12 -3.99 -11.66
CA LEU A 41 6.97 -5.10 -12.12
C LEU A 41 6.92 -5.24 -13.64
N VAL A 42 5.71 -5.29 -14.19
CA VAL A 42 5.48 -5.35 -15.63
C VAL A 42 6.01 -4.08 -16.29
N GLY A 43 5.89 -2.93 -15.61
CA GLY A 43 6.44 -1.66 -16.04
C GLY A 43 7.94 -1.68 -16.26
N ALA A 44 8.67 -2.16 -15.26
CA ALA A 44 10.11 -2.33 -15.35
C ALA A 44 10.49 -3.37 -16.40
N ALA A 45 9.82 -4.52 -16.44
CA ALA A 45 10.13 -5.60 -17.39
C ALA A 45 9.89 -5.20 -18.85
N MET A 46 8.89 -4.35 -19.12
CA MET A 46 8.59 -3.83 -20.45
C MET A 46 9.32 -2.52 -20.77
N GLY A 47 10.15 -2.00 -19.86
CA GLY A 47 10.97 -0.80 -20.06
C GLY A 47 10.20 0.53 -20.06
N TRP A 48 8.93 0.57 -19.63
CA TRP A 48 8.17 1.83 -19.51
C TRP A 48 8.16 2.41 -18.09
N MET A 49 8.82 1.74 -17.13
CA MET A 49 9.18 2.28 -15.82
C MET A 49 10.66 2.05 -15.55
N SER A 50 11.37 3.11 -15.18
CA SER A 50 12.72 3.04 -14.62
C SER A 50 12.70 2.56 -13.16
N LEU A 51 13.85 2.21 -12.61
CA LEU A 51 13.98 1.90 -11.19
C LEU A 51 13.53 3.09 -10.30
N GLY A 52 13.82 4.33 -10.72
CA GLY A 52 13.34 5.54 -10.05
C GLY A 52 11.81 5.64 -10.01
N ASP A 53 11.14 5.31 -11.10
CA ASP A 53 9.67 5.28 -11.17
C ASP A 53 9.07 4.24 -10.22
N VAL A 54 9.72 3.08 -10.08
CA VAL A 54 9.29 2.03 -9.15
C VAL A 54 9.37 2.52 -7.70
N PHE A 55 10.46 3.18 -7.30
CA PHE A 55 10.56 3.78 -5.98
C PHE A 55 9.49 4.85 -5.74
N ALA A 56 9.21 5.69 -6.74
CA ALA A 56 8.16 6.70 -6.66
C ALA A 56 6.78 6.10 -6.48
N VAL A 57 6.45 5.04 -7.21
CA VAL A 57 5.16 4.36 -7.09
C VAL A 57 5.00 3.71 -5.72
N TYR A 58 6.06 3.11 -5.15
CA TYR A 58 5.97 2.55 -3.80
C TYR A 58 5.91 3.59 -2.70
N TRP A 59 6.54 4.75 -2.88
CA TRP A 59 6.32 5.89 -2.01
C TRP A 59 4.87 6.40 -2.10
N LEU A 60 4.31 6.49 -3.31
CA LEU A 60 2.91 6.86 -3.51
C LEU A 60 1.96 5.85 -2.86
N GLU A 61 2.24 4.55 -2.96
CA GLU A 61 1.51 3.51 -2.23
C GLU A 61 1.53 3.78 -0.72
N ASN A 62 2.68 4.17 -0.17
CA ASN A 62 2.80 4.49 1.24
C ASN A 62 1.91 5.69 1.64
N VAL A 63 1.83 6.73 0.81
CA VAL A 63 0.90 7.86 1.00
C VAL A 63 -0.55 7.40 0.96
N ILE A 64 -0.89 6.52 0.01
CA ILE A 64 -2.23 5.93 -0.11
C ILE A 64 -2.59 5.15 1.16
N VAL A 65 -1.70 4.28 1.63
CA VAL A 65 -1.87 3.50 2.86
C VAL A 65 -2.01 4.41 4.07
N TRP A 66 -1.25 5.49 4.16
CA TRP A 66 -1.34 6.49 5.23
C TRP A 66 -2.73 7.11 5.32
N ILE A 67 -3.28 7.58 4.18
CA ILE A 67 -4.62 8.19 4.11
C ILE A 67 -5.69 7.18 4.52
N PHE A 68 -5.68 6.00 3.90
CA PHE A 68 -6.71 5.00 4.15
C PHE A 68 -6.64 4.42 5.57
N SER A 69 -5.45 4.24 6.12
CA SER A 69 -5.27 3.77 7.50
C SER A 69 -5.74 4.82 8.51
N THR A 70 -5.49 6.10 8.25
CA THR A 70 -6.02 7.19 9.09
C THR A 70 -7.55 7.18 9.12
N ILE A 71 -8.21 6.97 7.97
CA ILE A 71 -9.67 6.83 7.90
C ILE A 71 -10.14 5.62 8.71
N ARG A 72 -9.47 4.47 8.59
CA ARG A 72 -9.80 3.27 9.37
C ARG A 72 -9.70 3.54 10.87
N ILE A 73 -8.58 4.08 11.34
CA ILE A 73 -8.37 4.37 12.76
C ILE A 73 -9.42 5.35 13.29
N ALA A 74 -9.71 6.44 12.56
CA ALA A 74 -10.68 7.45 12.97
C ALA A 74 -12.12 6.92 13.02
N THR A 75 -12.45 5.88 12.26
CA THR A 75 -13.80 5.31 12.17
C THR A 75 -13.97 3.97 12.88
N ALA A 76 -12.89 3.44 13.46
CA ALA A 76 -12.87 2.21 14.25
C ALA A 76 -13.69 2.36 15.54
N LYS A 77 -14.28 1.26 16.00
CA LYS A 77 -15.02 1.19 17.27
C LYS A 77 -14.22 0.39 18.28
N GLY A 78 -14.00 0.96 19.46
CA GLY A 78 -13.24 0.30 20.52
C GLY A 78 -13.04 1.19 21.75
N PRO A 79 -12.36 0.67 22.78
CA PRO A 79 -12.22 1.35 24.08
C PRO A 79 -11.23 2.52 24.07
N THR A 80 -10.38 2.61 23.03
CA THR A 80 -9.41 3.70 22.85
C THR A 80 -10.03 4.84 22.04
N SER A 81 -9.60 6.08 22.27
CA SER A 81 -10.09 7.24 21.51
C SER A 81 -9.68 7.15 20.03
N PRO A 82 -10.63 6.96 19.08
CA PRO A 82 -10.31 6.83 17.66
C PRO A 82 -9.61 8.08 17.11
N LEU A 83 -10.03 9.27 17.57
CA LEU A 83 -9.47 10.54 17.11
C LEU A 83 -8.02 10.73 17.58
N ALA A 84 -7.73 10.43 18.86
CA ALA A 84 -6.37 10.53 19.37
C ALA A 84 -5.43 9.54 18.68
N SER A 85 -5.87 8.28 18.49
CA SER A 85 -5.10 7.28 17.75
C SER A 85 -4.87 7.69 16.29
N ALA A 86 -5.88 8.24 15.62
CA ALA A 86 -5.75 8.70 14.24
C ALA A 86 -4.79 9.90 14.13
N ALA A 87 -4.87 10.86 15.07
CA ALA A 87 -3.98 12.02 15.10
C ALA A 87 -2.51 11.59 15.34
N PHE A 88 -2.27 10.73 16.33
CA PHE A 88 -0.94 10.18 16.60
C PHE A 88 -0.39 9.43 15.38
N PHE A 89 -1.19 8.53 14.80
CA PHE A 89 -0.79 7.79 13.60
C PHE A 89 -0.50 8.73 12.43
N CYS A 90 -1.38 9.70 12.19
CA CYS A 90 -1.22 10.67 11.11
C CYS A 90 0.11 11.41 11.24
N PHE A 91 0.44 11.92 12.43
CA PHE A 91 1.71 12.58 12.70
C PHE A 91 2.91 11.64 12.57
N HIS A 92 2.90 10.52 13.30
CA HIS A 92 4.05 9.62 13.39
C HIS A 92 4.33 8.93 12.04
N TYR A 93 3.31 8.32 11.42
CA TYR A 93 3.45 7.68 10.12
C TYR A 93 3.74 8.71 9.00
N GLY A 94 3.24 9.94 9.15
CA GLY A 94 3.54 11.05 8.26
C GLY A 94 5.04 11.37 8.22
N ILE A 95 5.73 11.40 9.37
CA ILE A 95 7.18 11.59 9.44
C ILE A 95 7.92 10.52 8.64
N PHE A 96 7.59 9.24 8.83
CA PHE A 96 8.21 8.15 8.05
C PHE A 96 7.93 8.28 6.56
N THR A 97 6.73 8.73 6.19
CA THR A 97 6.35 8.95 4.79
C THR A 97 7.14 10.08 4.14
N VAL A 98 7.43 11.15 4.89
CA VAL A 98 8.29 12.25 4.43
C VAL A 98 9.73 11.79 4.28
N VAL A 99 10.30 11.12 5.29
CA VAL A 99 11.68 10.61 5.25
C VAL A 99 11.86 9.66 4.07
N HIS A 100 10.90 8.75 3.86
CA HIS A 100 10.91 7.87 2.71
C HIS A 100 10.80 8.65 1.38
N GLY A 101 10.00 9.71 1.33
CA GLY A 101 9.92 10.57 0.14
C GLY A 101 11.25 11.24 -0.23
N VAL A 102 11.99 11.74 0.78
CA VAL A 102 13.35 12.25 0.58
C VAL A 102 14.26 11.15 0.03
N PHE A 103 14.19 9.95 0.60
CA PHE A 103 14.96 8.80 0.12
C PHE A 103 14.63 8.46 -1.34
N THR A 104 13.35 8.45 -1.73
CA THR A 104 12.91 8.23 -3.11
C THR A 104 13.50 9.27 -4.07
N ILE A 105 13.51 10.55 -3.70
CA ILE A 105 14.10 11.61 -4.52
C ILE A 105 15.60 11.36 -4.73
N VAL A 106 16.32 10.98 -3.67
CA VAL A 106 17.74 10.62 -3.75
C VAL A 106 17.96 9.45 -4.70
N MET A 107 17.15 8.39 -4.63
CA MET A 107 17.25 7.24 -5.53
C MET A 107 16.99 7.60 -7.00
N ILE A 108 15.98 8.43 -7.26
CA ILE A 108 15.69 8.91 -8.62
C ILE A 108 16.89 9.70 -9.17
N ALA A 109 17.51 10.56 -8.35
CA ALA A 109 18.69 11.31 -8.75
C ALA A 109 19.89 10.39 -9.01
N MET A 110 20.15 9.42 -8.14
CA MET A 110 21.26 8.47 -8.26
C MET A 110 21.16 7.54 -9.46
N THR A 111 19.94 7.19 -9.88
CA THR A 111 19.69 6.35 -11.06
C THR A 111 19.77 7.14 -12.37
N GLY A 112 19.83 8.49 -12.32
CA GLY A 112 19.80 9.32 -13.52
C GLY A 112 18.49 9.25 -14.31
N SER A 113 17.47 8.58 -13.76
CA SER A 113 16.20 8.30 -14.43
C SER A 113 15.31 9.52 -14.61
N GLY A 114 15.46 10.54 -13.76
CA GLY A 114 14.65 11.77 -13.77
C GLY A 114 13.16 11.52 -13.48
N PHE A 115 12.33 12.57 -13.52
CA PHE A 115 10.87 12.50 -13.33
C PHE A 115 10.11 12.25 -14.66
N VAL A 116 10.72 11.51 -15.59
CA VAL A 116 10.34 11.54 -17.01
C VAL A 116 9.03 10.77 -17.29
N HIS A 117 8.61 9.87 -16.40
CA HIS A 117 7.44 8.99 -16.59
C HIS A 117 6.27 9.24 -15.60
N TYR A 118 5.92 10.50 -15.34
CA TYR A 118 4.79 10.86 -14.45
C TYR A 118 3.46 10.17 -14.82
N ARG A 119 3.24 9.83 -16.10
CA ARG A 119 2.07 9.07 -16.56
C ARG A 119 2.03 7.66 -15.94
N SER A 120 3.19 7.00 -15.84
CA SER A 120 3.33 5.68 -15.21
C SER A 120 2.95 5.75 -13.73
N TRP A 121 3.30 6.84 -13.07
CA TRP A 121 2.98 7.07 -11.65
C TRP A 121 1.48 7.27 -11.45
N LEU A 122 0.84 8.04 -12.34
CA LEU A 122 -0.60 8.25 -12.31
C LEU A 122 -1.37 6.95 -12.51
N ILE A 123 -0.96 6.11 -13.47
CA ILE A 123 -1.63 4.84 -13.75
C ILE A 123 -1.47 3.87 -12.57
N ALA A 124 -0.22 3.64 -12.12
CA ALA A 124 0.04 2.73 -11.02
C ALA A 124 -0.56 3.25 -9.70
N GLY A 125 -0.42 4.55 -9.43
CA GLY A 125 -1.01 5.23 -8.30
C GLY A 125 -2.54 5.14 -8.27
N ALA A 126 -3.21 5.35 -9.41
CA ALA A 126 -4.65 5.18 -9.52
C ALA A 126 -5.07 3.74 -9.28
N ALA A 127 -4.36 2.75 -9.84
CA ALA A 127 -4.64 1.34 -9.61
C ALA A 127 -4.51 0.96 -8.12
N LEU A 128 -3.44 1.41 -7.46
CA LEU A 128 -3.23 1.22 -6.03
C LEU A 128 -4.32 1.92 -5.20
N PHE A 129 -4.67 3.17 -5.55
CA PHE A 129 -5.69 3.94 -4.85
C PHE A 129 -7.06 3.25 -4.95
N VAL A 130 -7.46 2.84 -6.15
CA VAL A 130 -8.73 2.12 -6.37
C VAL A 130 -8.75 0.80 -5.60
N SER A 131 -7.65 0.05 -5.60
CA SER A 131 -7.52 -1.19 -4.83
C SER A 131 -7.76 -0.97 -3.33
N HIS A 132 -7.12 0.05 -2.74
CA HIS A 132 -7.28 0.38 -1.32
C HIS A 132 -8.66 0.98 -1.01
N LEU A 133 -9.21 1.82 -1.89
CA LEU A 133 -10.54 2.40 -1.77
C LEU A 133 -11.62 1.32 -1.77
N LEU A 134 -11.56 0.39 -2.73
CA LEU A 134 -12.52 -0.71 -2.79
C LEU A 134 -12.41 -1.62 -1.57
N SER A 135 -11.19 -1.90 -1.09
CA SER A 135 -11.01 -2.62 0.17
C SER A 135 -11.64 -1.89 1.35
N LEU A 136 -11.51 -0.55 1.43
CA LEU A 136 -12.11 0.24 2.49
C LEU A 136 -13.65 0.22 2.38
N VAL A 137 -14.21 0.46 1.20
CA VAL A 137 -15.67 0.55 1.04
C VAL A 137 -16.34 -0.81 1.26
N ILE A 138 -15.81 -1.88 0.66
CA ILE A 138 -16.40 -3.22 0.73
C ILE A 138 -16.24 -3.79 2.13
N HIS A 139 -15.02 -3.89 2.64
CA HIS A 139 -14.75 -4.65 3.86
C HIS A 139 -14.93 -3.80 5.12
N TRP A 140 -14.30 -2.62 5.16
CA TRP A 140 -14.33 -1.77 6.34
C TRP A 140 -15.72 -1.18 6.60
N PHE A 141 -16.36 -0.63 5.56
CA PHE A 141 -17.69 -0.03 5.68
C PHE A 141 -18.85 -1.01 5.45
N GLY A 142 -18.81 -1.78 4.35
CA GLY A 142 -19.89 -2.66 3.94
C GLY A 142 -20.03 -3.90 4.84
N ARG A 143 -18.92 -4.58 5.11
CA ARG A 143 -18.90 -5.81 5.95
C ARG A 143 -18.70 -5.55 7.44
N GLY A 144 -18.51 -4.30 7.84
CA GLY A 144 -18.51 -3.91 9.23
C GLY A 144 -17.23 -4.24 10.00
N GLU A 145 -16.07 -4.42 9.34
CA GLU A 145 -14.79 -4.64 10.06
C GLU A 145 -14.49 -3.54 11.07
N ARG A 146 -14.95 -2.30 10.80
CA ARG A 146 -14.83 -1.17 11.72
C ARG A 146 -15.50 -1.38 13.08
N LEU A 147 -16.47 -2.29 13.16
CA LEU A 147 -17.24 -2.58 14.36
C LEU A 147 -16.54 -3.58 15.28
N VAL A 148 -15.64 -4.40 14.71
CA VAL A 148 -14.92 -5.47 15.42
C VAL A 148 -13.42 -5.21 15.52
N THR A 149 -12.93 -4.09 14.96
CA THR A 149 -11.54 -3.69 15.00
C THR A 149 -11.38 -2.44 15.86
N THR A 150 -10.54 -2.52 16.90
CA THR A 150 -10.23 -1.38 17.75
C THR A 150 -9.33 -0.37 17.02
N PRO A 151 -9.36 0.93 17.39
CA PRO A 151 -8.45 1.93 16.81
C PRO A 151 -6.97 1.54 16.92
N ARG A 152 -6.58 0.97 18.07
CA ARG A 152 -5.23 0.45 18.28
C ARG A 152 -4.87 -0.67 17.30
N GLN A 153 -5.75 -1.66 17.10
CA GLN A 153 -5.49 -2.73 16.12
C GLN A 153 -5.36 -2.16 14.71
N ALA A 154 -6.29 -1.29 14.29
CA ALA A 154 -6.27 -0.66 12.97
C ALA A 154 -4.98 0.14 12.72
N MET A 155 -4.44 0.78 13.77
CA MET A 155 -3.19 1.53 13.72
C MET A 155 -1.98 0.67 13.38
N PHE A 156 -1.97 -0.59 13.82
CA PHE A 156 -0.82 -1.48 13.62
C PHE A 156 -0.84 -2.26 12.31
N TRP A 157 -1.99 -2.36 11.62
CA TRP A 157 -2.14 -3.08 10.36
C TRP A 157 -1.17 -2.68 9.23
N PRO A 158 -0.83 -1.40 8.99
CA PRO A 158 0.06 -1.04 7.88
C PRO A 158 1.55 -1.33 8.13
N TYR A 159 2.01 -1.50 9.38
CA TYR A 159 3.44 -1.60 9.68
C TYR A 159 4.16 -2.80 9.05
N PRO A 160 3.59 -4.02 9.01
CA PRO A 160 4.27 -5.15 8.40
C PRO A 160 4.61 -4.90 6.92
N ARG A 161 3.70 -4.30 6.14
CA ARG A 161 3.98 -3.89 4.75
C ARG A 161 5.09 -2.86 4.68
N MET A 162 5.10 -1.90 5.60
CA MET A 162 6.13 -0.87 5.63
C MET A 162 7.50 -1.41 5.96
N LEU A 163 7.61 -2.35 6.90
CA LEU A 163 8.87 -2.99 7.22
C LEU A 163 9.46 -3.69 5.98
N VAL A 164 8.64 -4.44 5.26
CA VAL A 164 9.03 -5.13 4.03
C VAL A 164 9.54 -4.14 2.98
N LEU A 165 8.80 -3.05 2.78
CA LEU A 165 9.17 -2.03 1.81
C LEU A 165 10.52 -1.40 2.16
N HIS A 166 10.77 -1.06 3.43
CA HIS A 166 12.05 -0.50 3.84
C HIS A 166 13.20 -1.49 3.66
N VAL A 167 13.02 -2.76 4.05
CA VAL A 167 14.05 -3.79 3.83
C VAL A 167 14.38 -3.92 2.35
N ALA A 168 13.36 -3.95 1.49
CA ALA A 168 13.53 -4.09 0.05
C ALA A 168 14.23 -2.87 -0.58
N ILE A 169 13.83 -1.66 -0.17
CA ILE A 169 14.41 -0.40 -0.64
C ILE A 169 15.86 -0.23 -0.17
N ILE A 170 16.14 -0.50 1.10
CA ILE A 170 17.50 -0.43 1.66
C ILE A 170 18.41 -1.44 0.96
N GLY A 171 17.94 -2.67 0.76
CA GLY A 171 18.68 -3.68 0.00
C GLY A 171 18.99 -3.22 -1.43
N SER A 172 18.01 -2.62 -2.11
CA SER A 172 18.18 -2.10 -3.48
C SER A 172 19.18 -0.95 -3.55
N PHE A 173 19.21 -0.09 -2.52
CA PHE A 173 20.20 0.99 -2.43
C PHE A 173 21.63 0.48 -2.30
N PHE A 174 21.88 -0.51 -1.44
CA PHE A 174 23.22 -1.10 -1.33
C PHE A 174 23.65 -1.84 -2.59
N LEU A 175 22.73 -2.49 -3.30
CA LEU A 175 23.01 -3.10 -4.60
C LEU A 175 23.36 -2.04 -5.66
N LEU A 176 22.61 -0.93 -5.70
CA LEU A 176 22.89 0.19 -6.61
C LEU A 176 24.28 0.79 -6.33
N LEU A 177 24.59 1.05 -5.05
CA LEU A 177 25.90 1.58 -4.65
C LEU A 177 27.05 0.64 -5.06
N ARG A 178 26.86 -0.67 -4.92
CA ARG A 178 27.84 -1.66 -5.34
C ARG A 178 28.06 -1.64 -6.85
N GLY A 179 27.00 -1.65 -7.65
CA GLY A 179 27.11 -1.60 -9.12
C GLY A 179 27.79 -0.33 -9.63
N LEU A 180 27.47 0.81 -9.01
CA LEU A 180 28.14 2.08 -9.30
C LEU A 180 29.64 2.06 -8.95
N ALA A 181 30.04 1.30 -7.91
CA ALA A 181 31.42 1.21 -7.46
C ALA A 181 32.28 0.20 -8.26
N GLU A 182 31.67 -0.90 -8.73
CA GLU A 182 32.39 -1.98 -9.45
C GLU A 182 32.58 -1.65 -10.93
N ASP A 183 31.50 -1.33 -11.65
CA ASP A 183 31.52 -1.29 -13.12
C ASP A 183 31.08 0.07 -13.71
N GLY A 184 30.69 1.02 -12.85
CA GLY A 184 30.12 2.31 -13.27
C GLY A 184 28.74 2.20 -13.94
N THR A 185 28.19 0.98 -14.03
CA THR A 185 26.87 0.69 -14.60
C THR A 185 25.86 0.42 -13.50
N ALA A 186 24.75 1.15 -13.50
CA ALA A 186 23.59 0.81 -12.69
C ALA A 186 22.79 -0.27 -13.43
N ASP A 187 23.02 -1.55 -13.15
CA ASP A 187 22.08 -2.59 -13.59
C ASP A 187 20.78 -2.41 -12.79
N GLU A 188 19.80 -1.75 -13.42
CA GLU A 188 18.54 -1.36 -12.80
C GLU A 188 17.58 -2.54 -12.63
N VAL A 189 17.80 -3.65 -13.32
CA VAL A 189 16.81 -4.72 -13.46
C VAL A 189 16.78 -5.64 -12.24
N LEU A 190 17.94 -6.13 -11.79
CA LEU A 190 18.03 -7.06 -10.67
C LEU A 190 17.49 -6.49 -9.33
N PRO A 191 17.80 -5.23 -8.94
CA PRO A 191 17.24 -4.64 -7.73
C PRO A 191 15.71 -4.52 -7.78
N VAL A 192 15.12 -4.18 -8.94
CA VAL A 192 13.66 -4.13 -9.09
C VAL A 192 13.05 -5.51 -8.87
N PHE A 193 13.57 -6.56 -9.51
CA PHE A 193 13.01 -7.91 -9.36
C PHE A 193 13.09 -8.40 -7.91
N LEU A 194 14.19 -8.14 -7.20
CA LEU A 194 14.31 -8.47 -5.79
C LEU A 194 13.33 -7.66 -4.93
N LEU A 195 13.22 -6.35 -5.19
CA LEU A 195 12.36 -5.47 -4.42
C LEU A 195 10.89 -5.84 -4.58
N VAL A 196 10.43 -5.98 -5.83
CA VAL A 196 9.04 -6.29 -6.12
C VAL A 196 8.71 -7.73 -5.75
N GLY A 197 9.61 -8.68 -6.01
CA GLY A 197 9.42 -10.09 -5.68
C GLY A 197 9.34 -10.34 -4.17
N LEU A 198 10.26 -9.77 -3.39
CA LEU A 198 10.26 -9.84 -1.93
C LEU A 198 8.98 -9.20 -1.38
N LYS A 199 8.65 -8.01 -1.87
CA LYS A 199 7.46 -7.28 -1.42
C LYS A 199 6.17 -8.04 -1.71
N LEU A 200 5.97 -8.48 -2.94
CA LEU A 200 4.78 -9.19 -3.37
C LEU A 200 4.57 -10.46 -2.55
N THR A 201 5.64 -11.22 -2.33
CA THR A 201 5.59 -12.45 -1.52
C THR A 201 5.10 -12.16 -0.10
N ILE A 202 5.64 -11.13 0.55
CA ILE A 202 5.27 -10.85 1.93
C ILE A 202 3.89 -10.18 2.02
N ASP A 203 3.52 -9.32 1.07
CA ASP A 203 2.18 -8.74 1.01
C ASP A 203 1.09 -9.81 0.86
N ILE A 204 1.33 -10.84 0.04
CA ILE A 204 0.41 -11.98 -0.07
C ILE A 204 0.30 -12.72 1.26
N VAL A 205 1.44 -13.03 1.90
CA VAL A 205 1.46 -13.74 3.21
C VAL A 205 0.72 -12.95 4.29
N LEU A 206 0.96 -11.65 4.38
CA LEU A 206 0.30 -10.77 5.35
C LEU A 206 -1.19 -10.68 5.09
N HIS A 207 -1.61 -10.51 3.83
CA HIS A 207 -3.01 -10.45 3.47
C HIS A 207 -3.74 -11.76 3.80
N VAL A 208 -3.12 -12.92 3.54
CA VAL A 208 -3.71 -14.21 3.91
C VAL A 208 -3.81 -14.35 5.43
N ARG A 209 -2.76 -13.98 6.18
CA ARG A 209 -2.72 -14.07 7.65
C ARG A 209 -3.74 -13.17 8.35
N GLU A 210 -3.88 -11.92 7.92
CA GLU A 210 -4.90 -10.99 8.43
C GLU A 210 -6.32 -11.56 8.25
N ARG A 211 -6.53 -12.25 7.12
CA ARG A 211 -7.83 -12.78 6.72
C ARG A 211 -8.18 -14.13 7.35
N VAL A 212 -7.18 -14.92 7.75
CA VAL A 212 -7.36 -16.12 8.58
C VAL A 212 -7.67 -15.71 10.03
N ARG A 213 -6.96 -14.71 10.57
CA ARG A 213 -7.23 -14.18 11.92
C ARG A 213 -8.62 -13.54 12.05
N ALA A 214 -9.08 -12.83 11.02
CA ALA A 214 -10.43 -12.25 10.99
C ALA A 214 -11.55 -13.29 10.77
N ALA A 215 -11.23 -14.49 10.25
CA ALA A 215 -12.21 -15.56 10.00
C ALA A 215 -12.27 -16.60 11.13
N GLY A 216 -11.18 -16.79 11.87
CA GLY A 216 -11.07 -17.76 12.95
C GLY A 216 -11.16 -17.12 14.33
N GLY A 217 -12.07 -16.17 14.54
CA GLY A 217 -12.21 -15.45 15.81
C GLY A 217 -12.12 -16.37 17.02
N THR A 218 -10.98 -16.32 17.70
CA THR A 218 -10.83 -16.71 19.11
C THR A 218 -9.99 -15.64 19.78
N VAL A 219 -10.71 -14.80 20.53
CA VAL A 219 -10.32 -13.90 21.63
C VAL A 219 -9.15 -12.94 21.38
#